data_AF-A0A497P362-F1
#
_entry.id   AF-A0A497P362-F1
#
_cell.length_a   1.000
_cell.length_b   1.000
_cell.length_c   1.000
_cell.angle_alpha   90.00
_cell.angle_beta   90.00
_cell.angle_gamma   90.00
#
_symmetry.space_group_name_H-M   'P 1'
#
loop_
_entity.id
_entity.type
_entity.pdbx_description
1 polymer ?
#
loop_
_entity_poly.entity_id
_entity_poly.type
_entity_poly.pdbx_seq_one_letter_code
_entity_poly.pdbx_strand_id
1 'polypeptide(L)' 'DDLAEAIYKTEVEFNRLPNVKPVFRLHPPKKGFKGKVKKSYAAGGVTGYRGEAINDIIKRMI' A
#
# COMPACT_ATOMS: atom_id res chain seq x y z
N ASP A 1 -11.82 8.37 11.45
CA ASP A 1 -12.18 7.58 10.27
C ASP A 1 -12.73 8.43 9.13
N ASP A 2 -13.45 9.51 9.43
CA ASP A 2 -14.07 10.42 8.45
C ASP A 2 -13.14 10.88 7.31
N LEU A 3 -11.88 11.27 7.62
CA LEU A 3 -10.91 11.67 6.60
C LEU A 3 -10.53 10.51 5.66
N ALA A 4 -10.36 9.30 6.20
CA ALA A 4 -9.99 8.13 5.41
C ALA A 4 -11.13 7.72 4.47
N GLU A 5 -12.38 7.84 4.95
CA GLU A 5 -13.56 7.54 4.16
C GLU A 5 -13.78 8.58 3.03
N ALA A 6 -13.58 9.86 3.31
CA ALA A 6 -13.66 10.92 2.29
C ALA A 6 -12.58 10.77 1.21
N ILE A 7 -11.36 10.36 1.58
CA ILE A 7 -10.29 10.04 0.61
C ILE A 7 -10.65 8.79 -0.20
N TYR A 8 -11.21 7.76 0.43
CA TYR A 8 -11.64 6.54 -0.25
C TYR A 8 -12.76 6.81 -1.26
N LYS A 9 -13.71 7.69 -0.93
CA LYS A 9 -14.78 8.15 -1.83
C LYS A 9 -14.31 9.17 -2.88
N THR A 10 -13.03 9.56 -2.86
CA THR A 10 -12.44 10.56 -3.78
C THR A 10 -13.06 11.96 -3.64
N GLU A 11 -13.69 12.25 -2.51
CA GLU A 11 -14.25 13.58 -2.20
C GLU A 11 -13.14 14.59 -1.85
N VAL A 12 -12.01 14.08 -1.34
CA VAL A 12 -10.84 14.88 -0.98
C VAL A 12 -9.59 14.28 -1.60
N GLU A 13 -8.87 15.08 -2.39
CA GLU A 13 -7.57 14.71 -2.93
C GLU A 13 -6.50 14.77 -1.83
N PHE A 14 -5.89 13.63 -1.50
CA PHE A 14 -4.86 13.54 -0.45
C PHE A 14 -3.67 14.48 -0.69
N ASN A 15 -3.30 14.71 -1.96
CA ASN A 15 -2.21 15.61 -2.34
C ASN A 15 -2.54 17.10 -2.18
N ARG A 16 -3.83 17.44 -2.07
CA ARG A 16 -4.30 18.83 -1.96
C ARG A 16 -4.45 19.28 -0.50
N LEU A 17 -4.25 18.37 0.45
CA LEU A 17 -4.32 18.68 1.87
C LEU A 17 -3.10 19.53 2.29
N PRO A 18 -3.33 20.67 2.99
CA PRO A 18 -2.24 21.51 3.47
C PRO A 18 -1.39 20.75 4.48
N ASN A 19 -0.06 20.89 4.38
CA ASN A 19 0.93 20.27 5.27
C ASN A 19 0.97 18.73 5.27
N VAL A 20 0.37 18.06 4.29
CA VAL A 20 0.43 16.60 4.15
C VAL A 20 1.45 16.20 3.07
N LYS A 21 2.29 15.20 3.37
CA LYS A 21 3.20 14.63 2.38
C LYS A 21 2.45 13.58 1.56
N PRO A 22 2.45 13.66 0.22
CA PRO A 22 1.69 12.74 -0.63
C PRO A 22 2.26 11.31 -0.70
N VAL A 23 3.39 11.06 -0.02
CA VAL A 23 4.09 9.77 -0.05
C VAL A 23 4.16 9.20 1.37
N PHE A 24 3.63 7.98 1.52
CA PHE A 24 3.79 7.20 2.74
C PHE A 24 5.16 6.53 2.77
N ARG A 25 5.98 6.89 3.76
CA ARG A 25 7.29 6.27 4.01
C ARG A 25 7.11 5.11 4.97
N LEU A 26 6.85 3.92 4.42
CA LEU A 26 6.62 2.72 5.22
C LEU A 26 7.92 2.03 5.62
N HIS A 27 7.87 1.22 6.68
CA HIS A 27 8.97 0.36 7.09
C HIS A 27 9.06 -0.86 6.15
N PRO A 28 10.25 -1.46 5.96
CA PRO A 28 10.36 -2.75 5.29
C PRO A 28 9.40 -3.81 5.90
N PRO A 29 8.87 -4.74 5.10
CA PRO A 29 7.89 -5.70 5.60
C PRO A 29 8.52 -6.62 6.65
N LYS A 30 7.85 -6.75 7.79
CA LYS A 30 8.20 -7.71 8.85
C LYS A 30 8.28 -9.13 8.26
N LYS A 31 9.36 -9.85 8.59
CA LYS A 31 9.73 -11.17 8.06
C LYS A 31 10.04 -11.20 6.54
N GLY A 32 10.29 -10.05 5.93
CA GLY A 32 10.69 -9.93 4.53
C GLY A 32 9.58 -10.25 3.53
N PHE A 33 9.96 -10.32 2.25
CA PHE A 33 9.04 -10.65 1.17
C PHE A 33 8.84 -12.17 1.05
N LYS A 34 7.58 -12.62 1.00
CA LYS A 34 7.21 -14.03 0.81
C LYS A 34 7.24 -14.41 -0.67
N GLY A 35 8.40 -14.33 -1.32
CA GLY A 35 8.56 -14.70 -2.72
C GLY A 35 9.73 -13.98 -3.41
N LYS A 36 9.95 -14.30 -4.69
CA LYS A 36 10.98 -13.63 -5.51
C LYS A 36 10.48 -12.26 -5.95
N VAL A 37 11.24 -11.20 -5.61
CA VAL A 37 10.94 -9.81 -5.98
C VAL A 37 10.90 -9.61 -7.50
N LYS A 38 11.68 -10.37 -8.26
CA LYS A 38 11.72 -10.30 -9.74
C LYS A 38 10.59 -11.09 -10.43
N LYS A 39 9.67 -11.73 -9.70
CA LYS A 39 8.55 -12.48 -10.26
C LYS A 39 7.22 -11.77 -9.95
N SER A 40 6.28 -11.86 -10.88
CA SER A 40 4.92 -11.36 -10.67
C SER A 40 4.20 -12.16 -9.59
N TYR A 41 3.23 -11.53 -8.91
CA TYR A 41 2.40 -12.18 -7.91
C TYR A 41 1.64 -13.39 -8.48
N ALA A 42 1.12 -13.28 -9.71
CA ALA A 42 0.47 -14.38 -10.41
C ALA A 42 1.40 -15.61 -10.60
N ALA A 43 2.72 -15.40 -10.70
CA ALA A 43 3.72 -16.45 -10.80
C ALA A 43 4.36 -16.84 -9.45
N GLY A 44 3.70 -16.52 -8.32
CA GLY A 44 4.19 -16.79 -6.96
C GLY A 44 5.30 -15.83 -6.49
N GLY A 45 5.42 -14.67 -7.13
CA GLY A 45 6.36 -13.61 -6.78
C GLY A 45 5.73 -12.46 -5.99
N VAL A 46 6.37 -11.29 -6.08
CA VAL A 46 6.03 -10.15 -5.22
C VAL A 46 5.52 -8.93 -6.00
N THR A 47 5.83 -8.83 -7.30
CA THR A 47 5.53 -7.63 -8.09
C THR A 47 4.21 -7.73 -8.84
N GLY A 48 3.64 -6.57 -9.22
CA GLY A 48 2.41 -6.49 -10.01
C GLY A 48 1.13 -6.45 -9.17
N TYR A 49 -0.01 -6.67 -9.84
CA TYR A 49 -1.34 -6.58 -9.25
C TYR A 49 -1.64 -7.76 -8.33
N ARG A 50 -2.23 -7.45 -7.16
CA ARG A 50 -2.50 -8.42 -6.07
C ARG A 50 -3.95 -8.40 -5.58
N GLY A 51 -4.78 -7.48 -6.08
CA GLY A 51 -6.11 -7.22 -5.53
C GLY A 51 -6.04 -6.93 -4.03
N GLU A 52 -6.93 -7.57 -3.27
CA GLU A 52 -7.08 -7.40 -1.82
C GLU A 52 -5.86 -7.84 -1.00
N ALA A 53 -5.02 -8.74 -1.53
CA ALA A 53 -3.82 -9.24 -0.86
C ALA A 53 -2.73 -8.16 -0.67
N ILE A 54 -2.90 -6.96 -1.22
CA ILE A 54 -2.06 -5.81 -0.92
C ILE A 54 -2.14 -5.40 0.56
N ASN A 55 -3.29 -5.59 1.20
CA ASN A 55 -3.47 -5.23 2.61
C ASN A 55 -2.57 -6.05 3.53
N ASP A 56 -2.28 -7.30 3.18
CA ASP A 56 -1.41 -8.19 3.95
C ASP A 56 0.07 -7.79 3.92
N ILE A 57 0.51 -7.12 2.83
CA ILE A 57 1.87 -6.57 2.80
C ILE A 57 1.95 -5.23 3.52
N ILE A 58 0.93 -4.37 3.37
CA ILE A 58 0.87 -3.07 4.05
C ILE A 58 0.86 -3.26 5.57
N LYS A 59 0.06 -4.20 6.10
CA LYS A 59 0.04 -4.56 7.53
C LYS A 59 1.39 -5.06 8.07
N ARG A 60 2.30 -5.53 7.21
CA ARG A 60 3.66 -5.93 7.58
C ARG A 60 4.66 -4.78 7.52
N MET A 61 4.35 -3.73 6.76
CA MET A 61 5.19 -2.54 6.57
C MET A 61 4.84 -1.40 7.55
N ILE A 62 3.76 -1.57 8.32
CA ILE A 62 3.38 -0.80 9.51
C ILE A 62 3.87 -1.58 10.74
#